data_AF-A0A7S3GQN1-F1
#
_entry.id   AF-A0A7S3GQN1-F1
#
_cell.length_a   1.000
_cell.length_b   1.000
_cell.length_c   1.000
_cell.angle_alpha   90.00
_cell.angle_beta   90.00
_cell.angle_gamma   90.00
#
_symmetry.space_group_name_H-M   'P 1'
#
loop_
_entity.id
_entity.type
_entity.pdbx_description
1 polymer ?
#
loop_
_entity_poly.entity_id
_entity_poly.type
_entity_poly.pdbx_seq_one_letter_code
_entity_poly.pdbx_strand_id
1 'polypeptide(L)'
;CRRGASERSLKISSISNQELTPIEHATWQRVVDKTGVDPMLHTERMVNKAEDIDRARNFKFSDEVVDAMLKKKGNLEFDAQKESRMRFLVQCAMSQMDISGIRDTEARDLELRCQDSQAQLHGQEAKSLDQQSDWFDKRPNLFSLKMINKKNYDRQ
;
A
#
# COMPACT_ATOMS: atom_id res chain seq x y z
N CYS A 1 22.50 -14.02 -30.81
CA CYS A 1 23.85 -13.77 -31.35
C CYS A 1 24.08 -14.65 -32.58
N ARG A 2 24.66 -14.09 -33.64
CA ARG A 2 24.91 -14.80 -34.91
C ARG A 2 26.41 -14.82 -35.22
N ARG A 3 26.93 -15.96 -35.67
CA ARG A 3 28.31 -16.15 -36.17
C ARG A 3 28.24 -16.87 -37.51
N GLY A 4 28.42 -16.12 -38.60
CA GLY A 4 28.18 -16.63 -39.96
C GLY A 4 26.73 -17.11 -40.11
N ALA A 5 26.54 -18.34 -40.59
CA ALA A 5 25.21 -18.95 -40.75
C ALA A 5 24.59 -19.48 -39.43
N SER A 6 25.36 -19.54 -38.34
CA SER A 6 24.89 -20.09 -37.06
C SER A 6 24.32 -19.00 -36.16
N GLU A 7 23.12 -19.22 -35.63
CA GLU A 7 22.43 -18.29 -34.72
C GLU A 7 22.04 -18.98 -33.42
N ARG A 8 22.33 -18.34 -32.28
CA ARG A 8 22.06 -18.86 -30.94
C ARG A 8 21.71 -17.76 -29.95
N SER A 9 20.82 -18.06 -29.01
CA SER A 9 20.54 -17.20 -27.85
C SER A 9 21.62 -17.36 -26.79
N LEU A 10 22.13 -16.24 -26.27
CA LEU A 10 23.17 -16.22 -25.23
C LEU A 10 22.73 -15.32 -24.08
N LYS A 11 23.10 -15.69 -22.85
CA LYS A 11 22.91 -14.82 -21.68
C LYS A 11 23.94 -13.69 -21.71
N ILE A 12 23.56 -12.51 -21.21
CA ILE A 12 24.46 -11.35 -21.11
C ILE A 12 25.71 -11.69 -20.30
N SER A 13 25.56 -12.52 -19.26
CA SER A 13 26.68 -13.00 -18.43
C SER A 13 27.74 -13.82 -19.18
N SER A 14 27.44 -14.28 -20.40
CA SER A 14 28.37 -15.04 -21.25
C SER A 14 29.15 -14.15 -22.21
N ILE A 15 28.94 -12.82 -22.17
CA ILE A 15 29.64 -11.84 -23.02
C ILE A 15 30.89 -11.35 -22.28
N SER A 16 32.04 -11.44 -22.93
CA SER A 16 33.31 -10.93 -22.39
C SER A 16 33.41 -9.41 -22.54
N ASN A 17 34.05 -8.75 -21.57
CA ASN A 17 34.40 -7.32 -21.64
C ASN A 17 35.80 -7.08 -22.26
N GLN A 18 36.50 -8.13 -22.69
CA GLN A 18 37.81 -8.00 -23.32
C GLN A 18 37.69 -7.38 -24.72
N GLU A 19 38.74 -6.65 -25.12
CA GLU A 19 38.86 -6.16 -26.49
C GLU A 19 38.99 -7.33 -27.47
N LEU A 20 38.42 -7.15 -28.67
CA LEU A 20 38.51 -8.13 -29.72
C LEU A 20 39.94 -8.23 -30.23
N THR A 21 40.53 -9.42 -30.15
CA THR A 21 41.90 -9.62 -30.66
C THR A 21 41.93 -9.65 -32.19
N PRO A 22 43.07 -9.32 -32.82
CA PRO A 22 43.22 -9.39 -34.28
C PRO A 22 42.92 -10.79 -34.84
N ILE A 23 43.27 -11.85 -34.09
CA ILE A 23 43.05 -13.25 -34.48
C ILE A 23 41.55 -13.59 -34.50
N GLU A 24 40.80 -13.13 -33.50
CA GLU A 24 39.35 -13.33 -33.42
C GLU A 24 38.64 -12.56 -34.54
N HIS A 25 39.06 -11.32 -34.80
CA HIS A 25 38.52 -10.52 -35.89
C HIS A 25 38.75 -11.18 -37.26
N ALA A 26 39.98 -11.63 -37.54
CA ALA A 26 40.30 -12.34 -38.79
C ALA A 26 39.55 -13.67 -38.93
N THR A 27 39.24 -14.33 -37.81
CA THR A 27 38.43 -15.54 -37.79
C THR A 27 36.95 -15.24 -38.07
N TRP A 28 36.43 -14.16 -37.50
CA TRP A 28 35.07 -13.67 -37.77
C TRP A 28 34.89 -13.28 -39.24
N GLN A 29 35.82 -12.51 -39.82
CA GLN A 29 35.78 -12.11 -41.24
C GLN A 29 35.68 -13.32 -42.16
N ARG A 30 36.56 -14.33 -41.97
CA ARG A 30 36.53 -15.59 -42.74
C ARG A 30 35.22 -16.36 -42.63
N VAL A 31 34.51 -16.24 -41.51
CA VAL A 31 33.22 -16.93 -41.30
C VAL A 31 32.07 -16.15 -41.93
N VAL A 32 32.12 -14.82 -41.90
CA VAL A 32 31.11 -13.95 -42.53
C VAL A 32 31.22 -13.98 -44.05
N ASP A 33 32.44 -13.96 -44.59
CA ASP A 33 32.68 -14.03 -46.03
C ASP A 33 32.04 -15.28 -46.66
N LYS A 34 32.09 -16.41 -45.94
CA LYS A 34 31.43 -17.68 -46.34
C LYS A 34 29.90 -17.61 -46.39
N THR A 35 29.28 -16.56 -45.86
CA THR A 35 27.82 -16.36 -45.93
C THR A 35 27.38 -15.55 -47.14
N GLY A 36 28.33 -15.10 -47.99
CA GLY A 36 28.03 -14.27 -49.16
C GLY A 36 27.75 -12.81 -48.83
N VAL A 37 28.05 -12.39 -47.60
CA VAL A 37 27.95 -10.99 -47.14
C VAL A 37 29.35 -10.45 -46.93
N ASP A 38 29.64 -9.30 -47.52
CA ASP A 38 30.93 -8.63 -47.36
C ASP A 38 31.16 -8.23 -45.88
N PRO A 39 32.22 -8.74 -45.22
CA PRO A 39 32.57 -8.34 -43.87
C PRO A 39 32.87 -6.84 -43.71
N MET A 40 33.35 -6.16 -44.76
CA MET A 40 33.68 -4.73 -44.71
C MET A 40 32.45 -3.85 -44.50
N LEU A 41 31.33 -4.20 -45.14
CA LEU A 41 30.04 -3.52 -44.94
C LEU A 41 29.59 -3.57 -43.47
N HIS A 42 29.89 -4.68 -42.77
CA HIS A 42 29.61 -4.79 -41.35
C HIS A 42 30.53 -3.91 -40.50
N THR A 43 31.81 -3.83 -40.85
CA THR A 43 32.78 -2.97 -40.16
C THR A 43 32.40 -1.49 -40.29
N GLU A 44 32.00 -1.02 -41.47
CA GLU A 44 31.51 0.37 -41.66
C GLU A 44 30.28 0.66 -40.81
N ARG A 45 29.32 -0.27 -40.77
CA ARG A 45 28.14 -0.15 -39.90
C ARG A 45 28.51 -0.15 -38.42
N MET A 46 29.55 -0.88 -38.01
CA MET A 46 30.02 -0.88 -36.62
C MET A 46 30.58 0.49 -36.23
N VAL A 47 31.28 1.19 -37.14
CA VAL A 47 31.76 2.56 -36.90
C VAL A 47 30.59 3.50 -36.64
N ASN A 48 29.58 3.51 -37.53
CA ASN A 48 28.38 4.32 -37.34
C ASN A 48 27.63 3.92 -36.04
N LYS A 49 27.65 2.63 -35.68
CA LYS A 49 27.04 2.16 -34.43
C LYS A 49 27.81 2.61 -33.19
N ALA A 50 29.12 2.80 -33.28
CA ALA A 50 29.90 3.35 -32.18
C ALA A 50 29.45 4.78 -31.85
N GLU A 51 29.14 5.59 -32.86
CA GLU A 51 28.58 6.94 -32.68
C GLU A 51 27.19 6.90 -32.03
N ASP A 52 26.33 5.96 -32.43
CA ASP A 52 25.04 5.75 -31.76
C ASP A 52 25.20 5.42 -30.27
N ILE A 53 26.16 4.56 -29.94
CA ILE A 53 26.43 4.17 -28.55
C ILE A 53 26.93 5.37 -27.75
N ASP A 54 27.82 6.18 -28.32
CA ASP A 54 28.30 7.39 -27.66
C ASP A 54 27.18 8.41 -27.45
N ARG A 55 26.32 8.62 -28.45
CA ARG A 55 25.11 9.45 -28.31
C ARG A 55 24.17 8.93 -27.23
N ALA A 56 23.96 7.63 -27.15
CA ALA A 56 23.12 7.02 -26.12
C ALA A 56 23.74 7.16 -24.72
N ARG A 57 25.07 7.05 -24.60
CA ARG A 57 25.80 7.27 -23.34
C ARG A 57 25.68 8.71 -22.85
N ASN A 58 25.73 9.67 -23.78
CA ASN A 58 25.65 11.10 -23.48
C ASN A 58 24.22 11.65 -23.52
N PHE A 59 23.21 10.76 -23.58
CA PHE A 59 21.82 11.15 -23.61
C PHE A 59 21.42 11.86 -22.31
N LYS A 60 20.85 13.06 -22.44
CA LYS A 60 20.32 13.82 -21.31
C LYS A 60 18.88 13.39 -21.04
N PHE A 61 18.66 12.83 -19.87
CA PHE A 61 17.33 12.46 -19.41
C PHE A 61 16.54 13.73 -19.06
N SER A 62 15.47 13.98 -19.79
CA SER A 62 14.47 14.98 -19.40
C SER A 62 13.50 14.38 -18.38
N ASP A 63 12.84 15.23 -17.60
CA ASP A 63 11.87 14.81 -16.59
C ASP A 63 10.73 13.97 -17.19
N GLU A 64 10.29 14.33 -18.40
CA GLU A 64 9.27 13.58 -19.16
C GLU A 64 9.73 12.14 -19.48
N VAL A 65 10.99 11.99 -19.88
CA VAL A 65 11.58 10.67 -20.19
C VAL A 65 11.75 9.84 -18.91
N VAL A 66 12.16 10.47 -17.81
CA VAL A 66 12.28 9.81 -16.50
C VAL A 66 10.92 9.34 -16.01
N ASP A 67 9.88 10.18 -16.08
CA ASP A 67 8.52 9.83 -15.67
C ASP A 67 7.95 8.68 -16.51
N ALA A 68 8.16 8.71 -17.83
CA ALA A 68 7.78 7.60 -18.72
C ALA A 68 8.52 6.29 -18.38
N MET A 69 9.81 6.38 -18.03
CA MET A 69 10.60 5.21 -17.60
C MET A 69 10.12 4.65 -16.26
N LEU A 70 9.82 5.50 -15.28
CA LEU A 70 9.29 5.09 -13.97
C LEU A 70 7.94 4.40 -14.10
N LYS A 71 7.04 4.94 -14.93
CA LYS A 71 5.75 4.32 -15.24
C LYS A 71 5.89 2.92 -15.83
N LYS A 72 6.89 2.68 -16.68
CA LYS A 72 7.18 1.35 -17.26
C LYS A 72 7.86 0.39 -16.29
N LYS A 73 8.63 0.91 -15.32
CA LYS A 73 9.42 0.09 -14.39
C LYS A 73 8.55 -0.65 -13.36
N GLY A 74 7.28 -0.29 -13.23
CA GLY A 74 6.34 -0.90 -12.28
C GLY A 74 6.71 -0.59 -10.83
N ASN A 75 6.01 -1.23 -9.89
CA ASN A 75 6.33 -1.08 -8.47
C ASN A 75 7.61 -1.88 -8.16
N LEU A 76 8.73 -1.15 -7.98
CA LEU A 76 10.03 -1.73 -7.62
C LEU A 76 10.20 -1.93 -6.12
N GLU A 77 9.18 -1.58 -5.33
CA GLU A 77 9.21 -1.85 -3.89
C GLU A 77 9.16 -3.35 -3.65
N PHE A 78 10.21 -3.84 -3.00
CA PHE A 78 10.21 -5.18 -2.42
C PHE A 78 9.23 -5.21 -1.23
N ASP A 79 8.60 -6.35 -0.98
CA ASP A 79 7.59 -6.49 0.09
C ASP A 79 8.12 -6.02 1.46
N ALA A 80 9.39 -6.26 1.76
CA ALA A 80 10.04 -5.79 2.98
C ALA A 80 10.10 -4.25 3.10
N GLN A 81 10.30 -3.53 1.99
CA GLN A 81 10.28 -2.06 1.97
C GLN A 81 8.85 -1.53 2.15
N LYS A 82 7.87 -2.19 1.52
CA LYS A 82 6.45 -1.87 1.68
C LYS A 82 6.00 -2.04 3.13
N GLU A 83 6.41 -3.14 3.77
CA GLU A 83 6.11 -3.43 5.17
C GLU A 83 6.77 -2.44 6.12
N SER A 84 8.06 -2.12 5.91
CA SER A 84 8.78 -1.12 6.71
C SER A 84 8.09 0.25 6.68
N ARG A 85 7.68 0.70 5.49
CA ARG A 85 6.93 1.96 5.34
C ARG A 85 5.58 1.93 6.05
N MET A 86 4.83 0.83 5.95
CA MET A 86 3.55 0.68 6.66
C MET A 86 3.74 0.74 8.18
N ARG A 87 4.74 0.02 8.71
CA ARG A 87 5.04 0.04 10.15
C ARG A 87 5.39 1.45 10.62
N PHE A 88 6.19 2.18 9.85
CA PHE A 88 6.53 3.57 10.14
C PHE A 88 5.29 4.47 10.17
N LEU A 89 4.39 4.37 9.18
CA LEU A 89 3.16 5.16 9.14
C LEU A 89 2.24 4.87 10.33
N VAL A 90 2.08 3.59 10.70
CA VAL A 90 1.31 3.19 11.89
C VAL A 90 1.93 3.77 13.15
N GLN A 91 3.26 3.69 13.30
CA GLN A 91 3.96 4.26 14.44
C GLN A 91 3.77 5.78 14.51
N CYS A 92 3.90 6.50 13.39
CA CYS A 92 3.65 7.94 13.35
C CYS A 92 2.22 8.30 13.75
N ALA A 93 1.22 7.56 13.24
CA ALA A 93 -0.17 7.78 13.61
C ALA A 93 -0.41 7.53 15.11
N MET A 94 0.16 6.44 15.67
CA MET A 94 0.09 6.14 17.10
C MET A 94 0.73 7.24 17.93
N SER A 95 1.94 7.68 17.58
CA SER A 95 2.61 8.79 18.27
C SER A 95 1.81 10.09 18.17
N GLN A 96 1.18 10.38 17.03
CA GLN A 96 0.31 11.55 16.89
C GLN A 96 -0.94 11.46 17.77
N MET A 97 -1.57 10.29 17.87
CA MET A 97 -2.71 10.06 18.78
C MET A 97 -2.32 10.22 20.25
N ASP A 98 -1.14 9.72 20.63
CA ASP A 98 -0.60 9.88 21.98
C ASP A 98 -0.26 11.35 22.28
N ILE A 99 0.39 12.07 21.35
CA ILE A 99 0.73 13.50 21.48
C ILE A 99 -0.54 14.36 21.58
N SER A 100 -1.56 14.04 20.79
CA SER A 100 -2.83 14.77 20.76
C SER A 100 -3.71 14.47 21.98
N GLY A 101 -3.26 13.57 22.86
CA GLY A 101 -4.01 13.13 24.05
C GLY A 101 -5.28 12.36 23.72
N ILE A 102 -5.58 12.08 22.45
CA ILE A 102 -6.82 11.47 21.97
C ILE A 102 -7.06 10.13 22.68
N ARG A 103 -5.99 9.33 22.84
CA ARG A 103 -6.08 8.00 23.46
C ARG A 103 -6.53 8.03 24.93
N ASP A 104 -6.12 9.04 25.68
CA ASP A 104 -6.39 9.15 27.12
C ASP A 104 -7.58 10.08 27.44
N THR A 105 -7.84 11.08 26.59
CA THR A 105 -8.91 12.07 26.81
C THR A 105 -10.24 11.63 26.23
N GLU A 106 -10.31 11.05 25.02
CA GLU A 106 -11.59 10.65 24.44
C GLU A 106 -12.25 9.51 25.23
N ALA A 107 -11.47 8.53 25.68
CA ALA A 107 -11.99 7.41 26.46
C ALA A 107 -12.60 7.90 27.79
N ARG A 108 -11.93 8.85 28.45
CA ARG A 108 -12.38 9.45 29.71
C ARG A 108 -13.60 10.35 29.52
N ASP A 109 -13.62 11.15 28.45
CA ASP A 109 -14.77 12.00 28.11
C ASP A 109 -16.00 11.17 27.74
N LEU A 110 -15.82 10.05 27.04
CA LEU A 110 -16.89 9.10 26.75
C LEU A 110 -17.46 8.47 28.02
N GLU A 111 -16.60 8.07 28.95
CA GLU A 111 -17.01 7.52 30.24
C GLU A 111 -17.83 8.54 31.04
N LEU A 112 -17.35 9.79 31.13
CA LEU A 112 -18.07 10.87 31.81
C LEU A 112 -19.45 11.14 31.19
N ARG A 113 -19.55 11.21 29.86
CA ARG A 113 -20.84 11.40 29.17
C ARG A 113 -21.80 10.24 29.42
N CYS A 114 -21.28 9.01 29.51
CA CYS A 114 -22.09 7.83 29.81
C CYS A 114 -22.67 7.93 31.24
N GLN A 115 -21.82 8.27 32.22
CA GLN A 115 -22.25 8.46 33.61
C GLN A 115 -23.29 9.58 33.75
N ASP A 116 -23.09 10.72 33.11
CA ASP A 116 -24.06 11.83 33.10
C ASP A 116 -25.40 11.42 32.48
N SER A 117 -25.36 10.72 31.35
CA SER A 117 -26.57 10.23 30.67
C SER A 117 -27.33 9.24 31.54
N GLN A 118 -26.62 8.35 32.23
CA GLN A 118 -27.21 7.37 33.15
C GLN A 118 -27.85 8.04 34.37
N ALA A 119 -27.19 9.05 34.95
CA ALA A 119 -27.75 9.83 36.04
C ALA A 119 -29.03 10.57 35.62
N GLN A 120 -29.07 11.13 34.41
CA GLN A 120 -30.26 11.76 33.87
C GLN A 120 -31.41 10.77 33.65
N LEU A 121 -31.11 9.58 33.12
CA LEU A 121 -32.10 8.51 32.96
C LEU A 121 -32.70 8.09 34.31
N HIS A 122 -31.89 7.83 35.32
CA HIS A 122 -32.39 7.50 36.66
C HIS A 122 -33.22 8.63 37.26
N GLY A 123 -32.85 9.89 37.04
CA GLY A 123 -33.65 11.04 37.45
C GLY A 123 -35.01 11.10 36.73
N GLN A 124 -35.08 10.74 35.46
CA GLN A 124 -36.34 10.66 34.70
C GLN A 124 -37.20 9.47 35.15
N GLU A 125 -36.60 8.31 35.40
CA GLU A 125 -37.28 7.14 35.94
C GLU A 125 -37.92 7.43 37.30
N ALA A 126 -37.17 8.06 38.22
CA ALA A 126 -37.68 8.47 39.52
C ALA A 126 -38.89 9.42 39.38
N LYS A 127 -38.77 10.47 38.56
CA LYS A 127 -39.88 11.40 38.28
C LYS A 127 -41.08 10.69 37.66
N SER A 128 -40.85 9.74 36.76
CA SER A 128 -41.93 8.96 36.14
C SER A 128 -42.61 8.06 37.16
N LEU A 129 -41.88 7.45 38.09
CA LEU A 129 -42.44 6.64 39.16
C LEU A 129 -43.29 7.47 40.12
N ASP A 130 -42.81 8.66 40.50
CA ASP A 130 -43.56 9.59 41.35
C ASP A 130 -44.86 10.02 40.67
N GLN A 131 -44.79 10.42 39.39
CA GLN A 131 -45.99 10.77 38.62
C GLN A 131 -46.97 9.61 38.48
N GLN A 132 -46.47 8.39 38.28
CA GLN A 132 -47.33 7.20 38.25
C GLN A 132 -47.98 6.95 39.62
N SER A 133 -47.23 7.08 40.71
CA SER A 133 -47.77 6.95 42.07
C SER A 133 -48.88 7.97 42.32
N ASP A 134 -48.61 9.25 42.06
CA ASP A 134 -49.56 10.35 42.17
C ASP A 134 -50.83 10.12 41.32
N TRP A 135 -50.67 9.52 40.13
CA TRP A 135 -51.78 9.21 39.24
C TRP A 135 -52.68 8.11 39.79
N PHE A 136 -52.09 7.06 40.39
CA PHE A 136 -52.83 5.99 41.05
C PHE A 136 -53.50 6.46 42.35
N ASP A 137 -52.84 7.32 43.13
CA ASP A 137 -53.41 7.88 44.37
C ASP A 137 -54.67 8.72 44.09
N LYS A 138 -54.71 9.42 42.95
CA LYS A 138 -55.89 10.20 42.50
C LYS A 138 -56.99 9.33 41.88
N ARG A 139 -56.77 8.03 41.66
CA ARG A 139 -57.70 7.12 40.97
C ARG A 139 -57.83 5.78 41.72
N PRO A 140 -58.54 5.76 42.86
CA PRO A 140 -58.62 4.59 43.75
C PRO A 140 -59.30 3.34 43.14
N ASN A 141 -59.92 3.49 41.97
CA ASN A 141 -60.54 2.40 41.20
C ASN A 141 -59.55 1.68 40.25
N LEU A 142 -58.32 2.17 40.11
CA LEU A 142 -57.28 1.57 39.26
C LEU A 142 -56.13 1.08 40.13
N PHE A 143 -55.67 -0.15 39.89
CA PHE A 143 -54.54 -0.73 40.61
C PHE A 143 -53.30 -0.71 39.73
N SER A 144 -52.16 -0.32 40.31
CA SER A 144 -50.87 -0.45 39.62
C SER A 144 -50.53 -1.93 39.39
N LEU A 145 -49.71 -2.22 38.37
CA LEU A 145 -49.29 -3.59 38.08
C LEU A 145 -48.63 -4.27 39.29
N LYS A 146 -47.88 -3.50 40.11
CA LYS A 146 -47.29 -3.97 41.37
C LYS A 146 -48.37 -4.35 42.39
N MET A 147 -49.44 -3.56 42.54
CA MET A 147 -50.57 -3.90 43.43
C MET A 147 -51.34 -5.12 42.93
N ILE A 148 -51.52 -5.28 41.61
CA ILE A 148 -52.17 -6.45 41.01
C ILE A 148 -51.32 -7.70 41.29
N ASN A 149 -50.01 -7.65 41.06
CA ASN A 149 -49.10 -8.76 41.33
C ASN A 149 -49.06 -9.11 42.83
N LYS A 150 -49.03 -8.12 43.72
CA LYS A 150 -49.11 -8.34 45.17
C LYS A 150 -50.42 -9.02 45.57
N LYS A 151 -51.56 -8.50 45.10
CA LYS A 151 -52.88 -9.11 45.38
C LYS A 151 -53.04 -10.52 44.81
N ASN A 152 -52.40 -10.82 43.68
CA ASN A 152 -52.39 -12.16 43.10
C ASN A 152 -51.50 -13.12 43.90
N TYR A 153 -50.34 -12.65 44.39
CA TYR A 153 -49.48 -13.42 45.28
C TYR A 153 -50.18 -13.71 46.61
N ASP A 154 -50.84 -12.72 47.23
CA ASP A 154 -51.57 -12.89 48.49
C ASP A 154 -52.83 -13.80 48.37
N ARG A 155 -53.27 -14.11 47.14
CA ARG A 155 -54.41 -15.01 46.85
C ARG A 155 -54.00 -16.47 46.61
N GLN A 156 -52.71 -16.73 46.40
CA GLN A 156 -52.15 -18.09 46.24
C GLN A 156 -51.76 -18.65 47.60
#